data_AF-A0A7C6Z0X9-F1
#
_entry.id   AF-A0A7C6Z0X9-F1
#
_cell.length_a   1.000
_cell.length_b   1.000
_cell.length_c   1.000
_cell.angle_alpha   90.00
_cell.angle_beta   90.00
_cell.angle_gamma   90.00
#
_symmetry.space_group_name_H-M   'P 1'
#
loop_
_entity.id
_entity.type
_entity.pdbx_description
1 polymer ?
#
loop_
_entity_poly.entity_id
_entity_poly.type
_entity_poly.pdbx_seq_one_letter_code
_entity_poly.pdbx_strand_id
1 'polypeptide(L)'
;MTLDDVITSLGIEESYETLRIEWDSSQQSMPKGEISYLSDIFLVESANVLGYPKKIIGEITHAAHRIKSSQAHKALFWHFYHCLYDCPNYSRDNLRKWPSISTLKSSLQEDANMFYYVVLLSGTPKITERMENISRMRSIPSVVIKDTLKDMVSDLDVYKKEHGGLPPASLGFRFYTNFGGEYFRFGRLAFHINAFKGLIRVFQHRNNGTVIALAKEGVSYLENGQLDGPRRKKRQVIFGQQSLL
;
A
#
# COMPACT_ATOMS: atom_id res chain seq x y z
N MET A 1 5.71 -15.09 24.12
CA MET A 1 6.92 -15.29 23.31
C MET A 1 7.63 -13.95 23.26
N THR A 2 8.92 -13.90 23.56
CA THR A 2 9.66 -12.63 23.57
C THR A 2 9.97 -12.19 22.14
N LEU A 3 10.37 -10.93 21.95
CA LEU A 3 10.83 -10.47 20.64
C LEU A 3 12.08 -11.24 20.19
N ASP A 4 13.04 -11.44 21.10
CA ASP A 4 14.30 -12.14 20.82
C ASP A 4 14.05 -13.58 20.31
N ASP A 5 13.09 -14.29 20.91
CA ASP A 5 12.67 -15.63 20.45
C ASP A 5 12.17 -15.60 19.00
N VAL A 6 11.35 -14.61 18.64
CA VAL A 6 10.78 -14.48 17.29
C VAL A 6 11.86 -14.12 16.28
N ILE A 7 12.69 -13.14 16.61
CA ILE A 7 13.77 -12.67 15.74
C ILE A 7 14.71 -13.83 15.39
N THR A 8 15.17 -14.55 16.42
CA THR A 8 16.07 -15.70 16.27
C THR A 8 15.39 -16.84 15.52
N SER A 9 14.13 -17.16 15.86
CA SER A 9 13.40 -18.26 15.22
C SER A 9 13.10 -18.01 13.74
N LEU A 10 12.99 -16.75 13.32
CA LEU A 10 12.63 -16.38 11.95
C LEU A 10 13.82 -15.89 11.12
N GLY A 11 14.99 -15.63 11.75
CA GLY A 11 16.16 -15.09 11.08
C GLY A 11 15.91 -13.71 10.48
N ILE A 12 15.32 -12.81 11.27
CA ILE A 12 14.91 -11.44 10.87
C ILE A 12 15.61 -10.36 11.71
N GLU A 13 16.87 -10.60 12.10
CA GLU A 13 17.66 -9.76 13.00
C GLU A 13 17.75 -8.31 12.53
N GLU A 14 17.75 -8.07 11.21
CA GLU A 14 17.81 -6.72 10.64
C GLU A 14 16.58 -5.87 10.96
N SER A 15 15.48 -6.50 11.36
CA SER A 15 14.20 -5.83 11.66
C SER A 15 14.01 -5.53 13.15
N TYR A 16 14.95 -5.92 14.02
CA TYR A 16 14.82 -5.81 15.49
C TYR A 16 14.32 -4.44 15.97
N GLU A 17 15.02 -3.38 15.56
CA GLU A 17 14.75 -2.00 15.96
C GLU A 17 13.36 -1.51 15.53
N THR A 18 12.84 -2.04 14.44
CA THR A 18 11.50 -1.69 13.95
C THR A 18 10.43 -2.51 14.66
N LEU A 19 10.70 -3.80 14.90
CA LEU A 19 9.74 -4.72 15.52
C LEU A 19 9.55 -4.49 17.02
N ARG A 20 10.54 -3.94 17.73
CA ARG A 20 10.38 -3.57 19.15
C ARG A 20 9.31 -2.48 19.37
N ILE A 21 9.03 -1.67 18.35
CA ILE A 21 8.02 -0.61 18.42
C ILE A 21 6.64 -1.27 18.48
N GLU A 22 5.90 -1.07 19.58
CA GLU A 22 4.60 -1.70 19.85
C GLU A 22 4.65 -3.23 20.06
N TRP A 23 5.83 -3.85 20.24
CA TRP A 23 5.90 -5.31 20.42
C TRP A 23 5.09 -5.78 21.63
N ASP A 24 5.40 -5.26 22.82
CA ASP A 24 4.77 -5.72 24.06
C ASP A 24 3.26 -5.49 24.06
N SER A 25 2.82 -4.31 23.59
CA SER A 25 1.41 -3.97 23.40
C SER A 25 0.70 -4.95 22.46
N SER A 26 1.35 -5.27 21.33
CA SER A 26 0.81 -6.25 20.38
C SER A 26 0.70 -7.65 21.00
N GLN A 27 1.72 -8.11 21.72
CA GLN A 27 1.70 -9.46 22.30
C GLN A 27 0.70 -9.56 23.46
N GLN A 28 0.49 -8.47 24.21
CA GLN A 28 -0.52 -8.40 25.27
C GLN A 28 -1.94 -8.46 24.71
N SER A 29 -2.18 -7.86 23.54
CA SER A 29 -3.49 -7.86 22.87
C SER A 29 -3.77 -9.13 22.07
N MET A 30 -2.77 -10.00 21.87
CA MET A 30 -2.93 -11.24 21.12
C MET A 30 -3.96 -12.17 21.78
N PRO A 31 -4.96 -12.68 21.02
CA PRO A 31 -5.91 -13.64 21.55
C PRO A 31 -5.21 -14.86 22.13
N LYS A 32 -5.61 -15.29 23.33
CA LYS A 32 -5.06 -16.50 23.98
C LYS A 32 -5.43 -17.80 23.26
N GLY A 33 -6.48 -17.76 22.43
CA GLY A 33 -6.98 -18.90 21.66
C GLY A 33 -6.61 -18.83 20.19
N GLU A 34 -7.52 -19.31 19.34
CA GLU A 34 -7.37 -19.22 17.90
C GLU A 34 -7.49 -17.76 17.42
N ILE A 35 -6.58 -17.35 16.54
CA ILE A 35 -6.69 -16.08 15.84
C ILE A 35 -7.69 -16.28 14.68
N SER A 36 -8.93 -15.83 14.86
CA SER A 36 -10.01 -16.00 13.88
C SER A 36 -9.68 -15.45 12.49
N TYR A 37 -8.82 -14.43 12.42
CA TYR A 37 -8.35 -13.83 11.17
C TYR A 37 -7.46 -14.75 10.31
N LEU A 38 -6.97 -15.85 10.88
CA LEU A 38 -6.23 -16.89 10.15
C LEU A 38 -7.12 -18.08 9.73
N SER A 39 -8.43 -18.02 9.99
CA SER A 39 -9.34 -19.08 9.57
C SER A 39 -9.65 -19.02 8.07
N ASP A 40 -9.85 -20.19 7.45
CA ASP A 40 -10.17 -20.28 6.02
C ASP A 40 -11.45 -19.51 5.68
N ILE A 41 -12.49 -19.64 6.52
CA ILE A 41 -13.77 -18.94 6.34
C ILE A 41 -13.55 -17.43 6.27
N PHE A 42 -12.85 -16.88 7.27
CA PHE A 42 -12.59 -15.45 7.33
C PHE A 42 -11.77 -14.95 6.13
N LEU A 43 -10.72 -15.67 5.75
CA LEU A 43 -9.85 -15.26 4.65
C LEU A 43 -10.55 -15.34 3.30
N VAL A 44 -11.35 -16.37 3.06
CA VAL A 44 -12.14 -16.51 1.83
C VAL A 44 -13.16 -15.38 1.73
N GLU A 45 -13.90 -15.09 2.80
CA GLU A 45 -14.87 -13.98 2.83
C GLU A 45 -14.20 -12.64 2.60
N SER A 46 -13.10 -12.37 3.32
CA SER A 46 -12.32 -11.14 3.19
C SER A 46 -11.76 -10.95 1.78
N ALA A 47 -11.20 -12.01 1.20
CA ALA A 47 -10.66 -11.99 -0.14
C ALA A 47 -11.75 -11.74 -1.20
N ASN A 48 -12.94 -12.31 -1.01
CA ASN A 48 -14.09 -12.07 -1.90
C ASN A 48 -14.58 -10.62 -1.82
N VAL A 49 -14.65 -10.03 -0.62
CA VAL A 49 -15.00 -8.60 -0.44
C VAL A 49 -14.05 -7.70 -1.22
N LEU A 50 -12.76 -8.01 -1.19
CA LEU A 50 -11.71 -7.26 -1.88
C LEU A 50 -11.49 -7.69 -3.35
N GLY A 51 -12.26 -8.66 -3.86
CA GLY A 51 -12.24 -9.06 -5.26
C GLY A 51 -11.05 -9.94 -5.69
N TYR A 52 -10.41 -10.67 -4.76
CA TYR A 52 -9.29 -11.56 -5.09
C TYR A 52 -9.71 -12.74 -5.98
N PRO A 53 -8.90 -13.11 -7.00
CA PRO A 53 -9.17 -14.29 -7.81
C PRO A 53 -9.07 -15.58 -6.97
N LYS A 54 -9.93 -16.57 -7.25
CA LYS A 54 -9.96 -17.88 -6.54
C LYS A 54 -8.59 -18.56 -6.42
N LYS A 55 -7.76 -18.47 -7.46
CA LYS A 55 -6.40 -19.02 -7.45
C LYS A 55 -5.56 -18.42 -6.31
N ILE A 56 -5.62 -17.10 -6.15
CA ILE A 56 -4.87 -16.38 -5.11
C ILE A 56 -5.43 -16.69 -3.73
N ILE A 57 -6.75 -16.87 -3.60
CA ILE A 57 -7.38 -17.27 -2.34
C ILE A 57 -6.79 -18.58 -1.81
N GLY A 58 -6.57 -19.58 -2.68
CA GLY A 58 -5.94 -20.85 -2.30
C GLY A 58 -4.48 -20.70 -1.83
N GLU A 59 -3.71 -19.81 -2.47
CA GLU A 59 -2.33 -19.51 -2.04
C GLU A 59 -2.32 -18.81 -0.67
N ILE A 60 -3.26 -17.89 -0.45
CA ILE A 60 -3.42 -17.16 0.82
C ILE A 60 -3.82 -18.10 1.97
N THR A 61 -4.80 -18.99 1.77
CA THR A 61 -5.21 -19.92 2.83
C THR A 61 -4.11 -20.91 3.17
N HIS A 62 -3.38 -21.43 2.16
CA HIS A 62 -2.22 -22.29 2.40
C HIS A 62 -1.15 -21.59 3.27
N ALA A 63 -0.81 -20.34 2.95
CA ALA A 63 0.13 -19.55 3.76
C ALA A 63 -0.39 -19.28 5.17
N ALA A 64 -1.69 -19.02 5.34
CA ALA A 64 -2.31 -18.85 6.66
C ALA A 64 -2.19 -20.10 7.54
N HIS A 65 -2.33 -21.31 6.96
CA HIS A 65 -2.08 -22.56 7.68
C HIS A 65 -0.62 -22.68 8.16
N ARG A 66 0.35 -22.27 7.32
CA ARG A 66 1.76 -22.22 7.75
C ARG A 66 1.98 -21.23 8.87
N ILE A 67 1.46 -20.01 8.76
CA ILE A 67 1.52 -19.01 9.83
C ILE A 67 0.94 -19.59 11.13
N LYS A 68 -0.26 -20.20 11.06
CA LYS A 68 -0.97 -20.77 12.23
C LYS A 68 -0.18 -21.89 12.91
N SER A 69 0.58 -22.69 12.15
CA SER A 69 1.38 -23.82 12.66
C SER A 69 2.61 -23.41 13.47
N SER A 70 3.06 -22.16 13.37
CA SER A 70 4.28 -21.67 14.03
C SER A 70 3.97 -20.55 15.02
N GLN A 71 4.40 -20.71 16.28
CA GLN A 71 4.19 -19.68 17.30
C GLN A 71 4.89 -18.35 16.94
N ALA A 72 6.10 -18.39 16.39
CA ALA A 72 6.83 -17.20 15.97
C ALA A 72 6.12 -16.43 14.83
N HIS A 73 5.72 -17.13 13.77
CA HIS A 73 4.92 -16.54 12.69
C HIS A 73 3.57 -15.98 13.16
N LYS A 74 2.85 -16.65 14.08
CA LYS A 74 1.61 -16.08 14.67
C LYS A 74 1.88 -14.78 15.41
N ALA A 75 2.94 -14.75 16.24
CA ALA A 75 3.33 -13.56 16.99
C ALA A 75 3.68 -12.39 16.05
N LEU A 76 4.45 -12.67 14.99
CA LEU A 76 4.80 -11.67 13.97
C LEU A 76 3.59 -11.18 13.17
N PHE A 77 2.73 -12.11 12.71
CA PHE A 77 1.48 -11.77 12.03
C PHE A 77 0.61 -10.87 12.89
N TRP A 78 0.40 -11.24 14.16
CA TRP A 78 -0.41 -10.46 15.08
C TRP A 78 0.20 -9.09 15.36
N HIS A 79 1.53 -9.02 15.51
CA HIS A 79 2.23 -7.76 15.65
C HIS A 79 1.95 -6.81 14.47
N PHE A 80 2.00 -7.30 13.24
CA PHE A 80 1.70 -6.50 12.06
C PHE A 80 0.23 -6.11 11.92
N TYR A 81 -0.68 -7.01 12.29
CA TYR A 81 -2.10 -6.67 12.42
C TYR A 81 -2.28 -5.51 13.41
N HIS A 82 -1.74 -5.63 14.62
CA HIS A 82 -1.83 -4.63 15.67
C HIS A 82 -1.28 -3.27 15.20
N CYS A 83 -0.08 -3.26 14.62
CA CYS A 83 0.55 -2.05 14.13
C CYS A 83 -0.29 -1.33 13.05
N LEU A 84 -0.90 -2.08 12.13
CA LEU A 84 -1.71 -1.48 11.06
C LEU A 84 -3.08 -1.02 11.56
N TYR A 85 -3.75 -1.83 12.37
CA TYR A 85 -5.18 -1.68 12.61
C TYR A 85 -5.55 -1.22 14.02
N ASP A 86 -4.64 -1.33 14.99
CA ASP A 86 -4.85 -0.97 16.39
C ASP A 86 -3.96 0.20 16.86
N CYS A 87 -2.95 0.58 16.06
CA CYS A 87 -2.07 1.71 16.35
C CYS A 87 -2.29 2.86 15.34
N PRO A 88 -3.16 3.85 15.64
CA PRO A 88 -3.49 4.93 14.71
C PRO A 88 -2.30 5.76 14.21
N ASN A 89 -1.24 5.83 15.01
CA ASN A 89 -0.06 6.64 14.77
C ASN A 89 1.17 5.82 14.34
N TYR A 90 0.99 4.56 13.96
CA TYR A 90 2.10 3.76 13.46
C TYR A 90 2.70 4.43 12.21
N SER A 91 4.02 4.56 12.16
CA SER A 91 4.69 5.33 11.10
C SER A 91 4.75 4.56 9.78
N ARG A 92 4.44 5.26 8.67
CA ARG A 92 4.67 4.74 7.30
C ARG A 92 6.13 4.37 7.06
N ASP A 93 7.07 5.06 7.71
CA ASP A 93 8.50 4.78 7.57
C ASP A 93 8.91 3.49 8.28
N ASN A 94 8.19 3.10 9.34
CA ASN A 94 8.41 1.83 10.02
C ASN A 94 7.94 0.66 9.15
N LEU A 95 6.81 0.79 8.43
CA LEU A 95 6.35 -0.25 7.50
C LEU A 95 7.39 -0.61 6.44
N ARG A 96 8.17 0.35 5.96
CA ARG A 96 9.23 0.10 4.96
C ARG A 96 10.40 -0.71 5.51
N LYS A 97 10.54 -0.77 6.83
CA LYS A 97 11.62 -1.47 7.53
C LYS A 97 11.16 -2.82 8.10
N TRP A 98 9.94 -3.24 7.80
CA TRP A 98 9.49 -4.60 8.10
C TRP A 98 10.30 -5.63 7.29
N PRO A 99 10.40 -6.87 7.78
CA PRO A 99 11.13 -7.94 7.11
C PRO A 99 10.74 -8.05 5.64
N SER A 100 11.73 -8.14 4.76
CA SER A 100 11.47 -8.32 3.35
C SER A 100 10.84 -9.71 3.09
N ILE A 101 10.14 -9.87 1.95
CA ILE A 101 9.66 -11.20 1.53
C ILE A 101 10.84 -12.17 1.43
N SER A 102 11.96 -11.72 0.86
CA SER A 102 13.19 -12.53 0.77
C SER A 102 13.71 -12.98 2.13
N THR A 103 13.65 -12.13 3.15
CA THR A 103 14.04 -12.52 4.52
C THR A 103 13.09 -13.60 5.03
N LEU A 104 11.78 -13.41 4.90
CA LEU A 104 10.76 -14.36 5.37
C LEU A 104 10.78 -15.71 4.63
N LYS A 105 11.38 -15.79 3.43
CA LYS A 105 11.52 -17.07 2.70
C LYS A 105 12.37 -18.09 3.45
N SER A 106 13.26 -17.67 4.35
CA SER A 106 14.06 -18.59 5.17
C SER A 106 13.19 -19.51 6.03
N SER A 107 12.06 -18.99 6.54
CA SER A 107 11.18 -19.67 7.49
C SER A 107 9.83 -20.08 6.88
N LEU A 108 9.31 -19.34 5.89
CA LEU A 108 8.03 -19.62 5.22
C LEU A 108 8.17 -20.20 3.81
N GLN A 109 9.38 -20.30 3.26
CA GLN A 109 9.59 -20.74 1.87
C GLN A 109 8.73 -19.89 0.90
N GLU A 110 8.08 -20.50 -0.09
CA GLU A 110 7.24 -19.78 -1.04
C GLU A 110 5.96 -19.19 -0.43
N ASP A 111 5.54 -19.62 0.77
CA ASP A 111 4.38 -19.02 1.46
C ASP A 111 4.69 -17.61 1.96
N ALA A 112 5.97 -17.21 2.05
CA ALA A 112 6.37 -15.83 2.36
C ALA A 112 5.77 -14.82 1.37
N ASN A 113 5.57 -15.23 0.12
CA ASN A 113 4.96 -14.43 -0.95
C ASN A 113 3.53 -13.98 -0.60
N MET A 114 2.84 -14.74 0.25
CA MET A 114 1.45 -14.51 0.64
C MET A 114 1.30 -13.87 2.02
N PHE A 115 2.38 -13.83 2.82
CA PHE A 115 2.33 -13.39 4.22
C PHE A 115 1.68 -12.00 4.39
N TYR A 116 2.12 -11.01 3.62
CA TYR A 116 1.58 -9.65 3.71
C TYR A 116 0.17 -9.51 3.13
N TYR A 117 -0.26 -10.41 2.24
CA TYR A 117 -1.66 -10.49 1.83
C TYR A 117 -2.54 -11.00 2.97
N VAL A 118 -2.08 -12.01 3.73
CA VAL A 118 -2.80 -12.49 4.93
C VAL A 118 -2.94 -11.37 5.96
N VAL A 119 -1.86 -10.62 6.24
CA VAL A 119 -1.89 -9.43 7.11
C VAL A 119 -2.90 -8.40 6.60
N LEU A 120 -2.88 -8.07 5.31
CA LEU A 120 -3.81 -7.10 4.72
C LEU A 120 -5.28 -7.55 4.83
N LEU A 121 -5.56 -8.83 4.55
CA LEU A 121 -6.91 -9.37 4.61
C LEU A 121 -7.45 -9.44 6.04
N SER A 122 -6.58 -9.63 7.03
CA SER A 122 -6.98 -9.71 8.44
C SER A 122 -7.68 -8.46 8.96
N GLY A 123 -7.43 -7.29 8.36
CA GLY A 123 -8.12 -6.04 8.70
C GLY A 123 -9.30 -5.69 7.80
N THR A 124 -9.80 -6.60 6.94
CA THR A 124 -10.91 -6.32 6.00
C THR A 124 -12.16 -5.73 6.68
N PRO A 125 -12.60 -6.18 7.87
CA PRO A 125 -13.72 -5.56 8.57
C PRO A 125 -13.49 -4.07 8.86
N LYS A 126 -12.32 -3.72 9.42
CA LYS A 126 -11.95 -2.33 9.76
C LYS A 126 -11.77 -1.47 8.52
N ILE A 127 -11.20 -2.03 7.46
CA ILE A 127 -11.06 -1.37 6.17
C ILE A 127 -12.44 -1.03 5.59
N THR A 128 -13.36 -1.98 5.62
CA THR A 128 -14.72 -1.82 5.06
C THR A 128 -15.49 -0.77 5.85
N GLU A 129 -15.51 -0.88 7.19
CA GLU A 129 -16.13 0.10 8.07
C GLU A 129 -15.58 1.52 7.84
N ARG A 130 -14.25 1.66 7.74
CA ARG A 130 -13.60 2.93 7.46
C ARG A 130 -14.06 3.53 6.12
N MET A 131 -14.11 2.71 5.07
CA MET A 131 -14.53 3.16 3.73
C MET A 131 -16.02 3.51 3.67
N GLU A 132 -16.87 2.79 4.40
CA GLU A 132 -18.29 3.14 4.54
C GLU A 132 -18.49 4.46 5.31
N ASN A 133 -17.68 4.70 6.35
CA ASN A 133 -17.68 5.98 7.04
C ASN A 133 -17.26 7.13 6.12
N ILE A 134 -16.21 6.94 5.32
CA ILE A 134 -15.79 7.92 4.30
C ILE A 134 -16.91 8.15 3.28
N SER A 135 -17.56 7.09 2.82
CA SER A 135 -18.68 7.14 1.88
C SER A 135 -19.81 8.02 2.40
N ARG A 136 -20.23 7.81 3.64
CA ARG A 136 -21.28 8.58 4.30
C ARG A 136 -20.88 10.04 4.53
N MET A 137 -19.68 10.29 5.05
CA MET A 137 -19.21 11.65 5.35
C MET A 137 -19.03 12.52 4.09
N ARG A 138 -18.69 11.91 2.95
CA ARG A 138 -18.37 12.62 1.70
C ARG A 138 -19.39 12.39 0.59
N SER A 139 -20.51 11.73 0.91
CA SER A 139 -21.56 11.37 -0.04
C SER A 139 -21.03 10.63 -1.28
N ILE A 140 -20.02 9.76 -1.10
CA ILE A 140 -19.43 8.98 -2.18
C ILE A 140 -20.32 7.75 -2.43
N PRO A 141 -20.76 7.48 -3.67
CA PRO A 141 -21.61 6.33 -3.97
C PRO A 141 -20.97 5.00 -3.55
N SER A 142 -21.77 4.08 -3.02
CA SER A 142 -21.28 2.76 -2.56
C SER A 142 -20.62 1.94 -3.66
N VAL A 143 -21.01 2.12 -4.92
CA VAL A 143 -20.35 1.49 -6.08
C VAL A 143 -18.89 1.93 -6.22
N VAL A 144 -18.59 3.21 -5.98
CA VAL A 144 -17.22 3.75 -6.03
C VAL A 144 -16.37 3.14 -4.92
N ILE A 145 -16.95 2.95 -3.73
CA ILE A 145 -16.26 2.28 -2.62
C ILE A 145 -15.95 0.84 -2.96
N LYS A 146 -16.93 0.09 -3.48
CA LYS A 146 -16.73 -1.31 -3.90
C LYS A 146 -15.66 -1.42 -4.99
N ASP A 147 -15.67 -0.54 -5.98
CA ASP A 147 -14.67 -0.53 -7.05
C ASP A 147 -13.28 -0.15 -6.53
N THR A 148 -13.21 0.77 -5.57
CA THR A 148 -11.94 1.16 -4.91
C THR A 148 -11.37 0.02 -4.07
N LEU A 149 -12.21 -0.71 -3.34
CA LEU A 149 -11.80 -1.89 -2.57
C LEU A 149 -11.31 -3.02 -3.50
N LYS A 150 -11.96 -3.21 -4.65
CA LYS A 150 -11.54 -4.20 -5.67
C LYS A 150 -10.27 -3.81 -6.40
N ASP A 151 -9.93 -2.53 -6.45
CA ASP A 151 -8.67 -2.09 -7.05
C ASP A 151 -7.44 -2.59 -6.27
N MET A 152 -7.64 -3.21 -5.12
CA MET A 152 -6.57 -3.86 -4.38
C MET A 152 -5.89 -4.98 -5.17
N VAL A 153 -6.61 -5.62 -6.09
CA VAL A 153 -6.11 -6.80 -6.81
C VAL A 153 -5.50 -6.50 -8.18
N SER A 154 -5.55 -5.24 -8.63
CA SER A 154 -5.11 -4.85 -9.98
C SER A 154 -3.62 -5.09 -10.23
N ASP A 155 -2.81 -5.03 -9.18
CA ASP A 155 -1.35 -5.15 -9.25
C ASP A 155 -0.80 -6.49 -8.75
N LEU A 156 -1.63 -7.49 -8.45
CA LEU A 156 -1.17 -8.75 -7.84
C LEU A 156 -0.08 -9.44 -8.67
N ASP A 157 -0.29 -9.54 -9.98
CA ASP A 157 0.65 -10.18 -10.90
C ASP A 157 1.95 -9.39 -11.02
N VAL A 158 1.86 -8.05 -10.98
CA VAL A 158 3.03 -7.15 -11.00
C VAL A 158 3.86 -7.36 -9.74
N TYR A 159 3.24 -7.32 -8.57
CA TYR A 159 3.92 -7.54 -7.29
C TYR A 159 4.54 -8.94 -7.20
N LYS A 160 3.81 -9.97 -7.62
CA LYS A 160 4.33 -11.35 -7.64
C LYS A 160 5.53 -11.48 -8.56
N LYS A 161 5.49 -10.85 -9.74
CA LYS A 161 6.59 -10.88 -10.71
C LYS A 161 7.82 -10.09 -10.25
N GLU A 162 7.63 -8.89 -9.70
CA GLU A 162 8.73 -7.97 -9.38
C GLU A 162 9.34 -8.20 -8.00
N HIS A 163 8.53 -8.69 -7.05
CA HIS A 163 8.92 -8.78 -5.64
C HIS A 163 8.65 -10.15 -5.01
N GLY A 164 8.11 -11.10 -5.77
CA GLY A 164 7.65 -12.39 -5.24
C GLY A 164 6.30 -12.32 -4.52
N GLY A 165 5.81 -11.14 -4.15
CA GLY A 165 4.56 -10.95 -3.42
C GLY A 165 4.35 -9.47 -3.07
N LEU A 166 3.46 -9.17 -2.13
CA LEU A 166 3.20 -7.79 -1.70
C LEU A 166 4.32 -7.26 -0.80
N PRO A 167 5.14 -6.29 -1.23
CA PRO A 167 6.19 -5.76 -0.37
C PRO A 167 5.61 -4.91 0.77
N PRO A 168 6.25 -4.85 1.94
CA PRO A 168 5.78 -4.07 3.09
C PRO A 168 5.53 -2.58 2.78
N ALA A 169 6.39 -1.98 1.95
CA ALA A 169 6.25 -0.58 1.55
C ALA A 169 4.91 -0.31 0.82
N SER A 170 4.40 -1.28 0.06
CA SER A 170 3.11 -1.17 -0.64
C SER A 170 1.92 -1.30 0.30
N LEU A 171 2.06 -1.93 1.48
CA LEU A 171 1.02 -1.90 2.51
C LEU A 171 0.76 -0.48 3.00
N GLY A 172 1.80 0.33 3.15
CA GLY A 172 1.65 1.73 3.56
C GLY A 172 0.83 2.55 2.56
N PHE A 173 1.11 2.40 1.26
CA PHE A 173 0.29 3.06 0.24
C PHE A 173 -1.16 2.59 0.30
N ARG A 174 -1.40 1.28 0.34
CA ARG A 174 -2.75 0.72 0.38
C ARG A 174 -3.50 1.13 1.64
N PHE A 175 -2.89 1.03 2.81
CA PHE A 175 -3.56 1.30 4.07
C PHE A 175 -3.84 2.79 4.27
N TYR A 176 -2.85 3.64 4.05
CA TYR A 176 -3.01 5.06 4.36
C TYR A 176 -3.52 5.91 3.20
N THR A 177 -3.34 5.49 1.95
CA THR A 177 -3.83 6.25 0.78
C THR A 177 -5.12 5.62 0.22
N ASN A 178 -5.17 4.31 -0.03
CA ASN A 178 -6.42 3.67 -0.51
C ASN A 178 -7.49 3.71 0.57
N PHE A 179 -7.20 3.18 1.76
CA PHE A 179 -8.19 3.14 2.84
C PHE A 179 -8.23 4.42 3.68
N GLY A 180 -7.30 5.35 3.44
CA GLY A 180 -7.35 6.70 4.01
C GLY A 180 -8.43 7.59 3.43
N GLY A 181 -9.08 7.17 2.33
CA GLY A 181 -10.02 8.00 1.59
C GLY A 181 -9.30 9.08 0.77
N GLU A 182 -8.05 8.87 0.40
CA GLU A 182 -7.32 9.74 -0.52
C GLU A 182 -7.37 9.20 -1.95
N TYR A 183 -7.79 7.95 -2.16
CA TYR A 183 -7.78 7.31 -3.47
C TYR A 183 -9.13 6.66 -3.77
N PHE A 184 -9.66 6.91 -4.96
CA PHE A 184 -10.95 6.39 -5.41
C PHE A 184 -10.91 5.97 -6.87
N ARG A 185 -11.50 4.80 -7.17
CA ARG A 185 -11.64 4.29 -8.52
C ARG A 185 -13.02 4.60 -9.10
N PHE A 186 -13.04 5.21 -10.28
CA PHE A 186 -14.23 5.52 -11.06
C PHE A 186 -14.12 4.83 -12.42
N GLY A 187 -14.67 3.62 -12.51
CA GLY A 187 -14.59 2.78 -13.71
C GLY A 187 -13.14 2.39 -14.05
N ARG A 188 -12.62 2.89 -15.18
CA ARG A 188 -11.26 2.58 -15.64
C ARG A 188 -10.18 3.43 -14.98
N LEU A 189 -10.54 4.60 -14.47
CA LEU A 189 -9.58 5.56 -13.91
C LEU A 189 -9.64 5.54 -12.39
N ALA A 190 -8.51 5.80 -11.77
CA ALA A 190 -8.43 6.06 -10.34
C ALA A 190 -7.81 7.43 -10.08
N PHE A 191 -8.29 8.07 -9.03
CA PHE A 191 -7.96 9.44 -8.69
C PHE A 191 -7.43 9.48 -7.27
N HIS A 192 -6.29 10.14 -7.09
CA HIS A 192 -5.68 10.40 -5.80
C HIS A 192 -5.90 11.87 -5.45
N ILE A 193 -6.67 12.11 -4.39
CA ILE A 193 -6.87 13.42 -3.76
C ILE A 193 -5.60 13.76 -2.99
N ASN A 194 -4.69 14.47 -3.66
CA ASN A 194 -3.47 14.97 -3.03
C ASN A 194 -3.16 16.36 -3.55
N ALA A 195 -2.39 17.12 -2.77
CA ALA A 195 -1.80 18.35 -3.26
C ALA A 195 -0.80 17.99 -4.38
N PHE A 196 -0.88 18.71 -5.49
CA PHE A 196 0.12 18.60 -6.55
C PHE A 196 1.48 19.09 -6.00
N LYS A 197 2.45 18.18 -5.87
CA LYS A 197 3.79 18.46 -5.32
C LYS A 197 4.80 18.91 -6.38
N GLY A 198 4.35 19.20 -7.60
CA GLY A 198 5.25 19.68 -8.65
C GLY A 198 5.79 21.08 -8.37
N LEU A 199 6.80 21.47 -9.14
CA LEU A 199 7.51 22.74 -8.97
C LEU A 199 6.80 23.91 -9.69
N ILE A 200 5.48 23.84 -9.79
CA ILE A 200 4.63 24.84 -10.43
C ILE A 200 3.38 25.05 -9.57
N ARG A 201 2.98 26.31 -9.42
CA ARG A 201 1.72 26.71 -8.79
C ARG A 201 0.83 27.32 -9.86
N VAL A 202 -0.40 26.83 -9.95
CA VAL A 202 -1.37 27.28 -10.92
C VAL A 202 -2.49 28.02 -10.20
N PHE A 203 -2.77 29.24 -10.62
CA PHE A 203 -3.83 30.09 -10.09
C PHE A 203 -4.84 30.34 -11.20
N GLN A 204 -6.12 30.18 -10.90
CA GLN A 204 -7.19 30.54 -11.81
C GLN A 204 -8.01 31.69 -11.22
N HIS A 205 -8.15 32.77 -11.99
CA HIS A 205 -9.01 33.88 -11.63
C HIS A 205 -10.48 33.45 -11.76
N ARG A 206 -11.24 33.51 -10.65
CA ARG A 206 -12.57 32.88 -10.53
C ARG A 206 -13.61 33.43 -11.51
N ASN A 207 -13.57 34.74 -11.82
CA ASN A 207 -14.65 35.38 -12.57
C ASN A 207 -14.46 35.33 -14.09
N ASN A 208 -13.23 35.19 -14.58
CA ASN A 208 -12.92 35.22 -16.02
C ASN A 208 -12.14 33.99 -16.48
N GLY A 209 -11.83 33.06 -15.58
CA GLY A 209 -11.13 31.82 -15.90
C GLY A 209 -9.66 31.98 -16.25
N THR A 210 -9.07 33.18 -16.17
CA THR A 210 -7.66 33.41 -16.53
C THR A 210 -6.75 32.56 -15.66
N VAL A 211 -5.86 31.78 -16.28
CA VAL A 211 -4.92 30.90 -15.59
C VAL A 211 -3.52 31.49 -15.62
N ILE A 212 -2.87 31.61 -14.46
CA ILE A 212 -1.47 31.98 -14.32
C ILE A 212 -0.73 30.79 -13.70
N ALA A 213 0.33 30.37 -14.36
CA ALA A 213 1.24 29.33 -13.91
C ALA A 213 2.56 29.96 -13.46
N LEU A 214 2.96 29.73 -12.22
CA LEU A 214 4.22 30.20 -11.66
C LEU A 214 5.13 29.01 -11.37
N ALA A 215 6.29 28.98 -12.03
CA ALA A 215 7.34 28.02 -11.71
C ALA A 215 8.03 28.38 -10.39
N LYS A 216 8.53 27.39 -9.67
CA LYS A 216 9.45 27.59 -8.55
C LYS A 216 10.74 28.24 -9.09
N GLU A 217 11.41 29.02 -8.25
CA GLU A 217 12.72 29.60 -8.57
C GLU A 217 13.69 28.57 -9.18
N GLY A 218 14.38 28.97 -10.24
CA GLY A 218 15.33 28.12 -10.97
C GLY A 218 14.71 27.03 -11.84
N VAL A 219 13.38 26.97 -11.92
CA VAL A 219 12.66 26.01 -12.78
C VAL A 219 12.13 26.74 -14.01
N SER A 220 12.38 26.16 -15.18
CA SER A 220 11.77 26.58 -16.44
C SER A 220 11.01 25.43 -17.05
N TYR A 221 9.99 25.77 -17.82
CA TYR A 221 9.17 24.81 -18.55
C TYR A 221 9.23 25.16 -20.04
N LEU A 222 9.23 24.13 -20.87
CA LEU A 222 9.12 24.28 -22.33
C LEU A 222 7.70 24.68 -22.72
N GLU A 223 7.52 25.13 -23.96
CA GLU A 223 6.20 25.45 -24.52
C GLU A 223 5.20 24.29 -24.44
N ASN A 224 5.70 23.04 -24.45
CA ASN A 224 4.87 21.84 -24.30
C ASN A 224 4.56 21.47 -22.83
N GLY A 225 4.88 22.35 -21.87
CA GLY A 225 4.62 22.16 -20.44
C GLY A 225 5.56 21.18 -19.73
N GLN A 226 6.57 20.64 -20.40
CA GLN A 226 7.57 19.78 -19.76
C GLN A 226 8.65 20.59 -19.05
N LEU A 227 9.15 20.06 -17.93
CA LEU A 227 10.25 20.68 -17.19
C LEU A 227 11.54 20.73 -18.04
N ASP A 228 12.17 21.89 -18.10
CA ASP A 228 13.44 22.09 -18.79
C ASP A 228 14.61 21.67 -17.88
N GLY A 229 14.85 20.35 -17.83
CA GLY A 229 15.81 19.73 -16.91
C GLY A 229 17.24 19.59 -17.46
N PRO A 230 18.26 19.50 -16.58
CA PRO A 230 19.70 19.52 -16.94
C PRO A 230 20.22 18.30 -17.73
N ARG A 231 19.36 17.40 -18.19
CA ARG A 231 19.74 16.20 -18.97
C ARG A 231 19.20 16.17 -20.40
N ARG A 232 18.56 17.23 -20.89
CA ARG A 232 18.23 17.32 -22.32
C ARG A 232 19.45 17.84 -23.08
N LYS A 233 20.06 16.99 -23.91
CA LYS A 233 20.95 17.46 -24.98
C LYS A 233 20.17 18.50 -25.78
N LYS A 234 20.68 19.73 -25.85
CA LYS A 234 20.11 20.79 -26.70
C LYS A 234 19.94 20.19 -28.11
N ARG A 235 18.69 20.01 -28.56
CA ARG A 235 18.45 19.83 -29.99
C ARG A 235 18.84 21.17 -30.62
N GLN A 236 19.97 21.20 -31.34
CA GLN A 236 20.23 22.28 -32.28
C GLN A 236 19.11 22.24 -33.31
N VAL A 237 18.13 23.12 -33.15
CA VAL A 237 17.22 23.46 -34.23
C VAL A 237 18.01 24.38 -35.15
N ILE A 238 18.50 23.84 -36.25
CA ILE A 238 19.01 24.63 -37.37
C ILE A 238 17.76 25.30 -37.97
N PHE A 239 17.57 26.59 -37.66
CA PHE A 239 16.60 27.40 -38.38
C PHE A 239 17.11 27.61 -39.80
N GLY A 240 16.58 26.81 -40.73
CA GLY A 240 16.63 27.15 -42.15
C GLY A 240 15.66 28.30 -42.38
N GLN A 241 16.20 29.49 -42.66
CA GLN A 241 15.47 30.52 -43.38
C GLN A 241 15.08 29.94 -44.74
N GLN A 242 13.79 29.84 -45.03
CA GLN A 242 13.31 29.87 -46.41
C GLN A 242 12.60 31.19 -46.64
N SER A 243 13.27 31.99 -47.45
CA SER A 243 12.83 33.25 -48.00
C SER A 243 11.62 33.07 -48.91
N LEU A 244 10.78 34.09 -48.89
CA LEU A 244 9.72 34.39 -49.85
C LEU A 244 10.11 34.10 -51.30
N LEU A 245 9.23 33.40 -52.02
CA LEU A 245 8.65 33.81 -53.31
C LEU A 245 7.30 33.10 -53.48
#